data_AF-A0A7X0UCZ8-F1
#
_entry.id   AF-A0A7X0UCZ8-F1
#
_cell.length_a   1.000
_cell.length_b   1.000
_cell.length_c   1.000
_cell.angle_alpha   90.00
_cell.angle_beta   90.00
_cell.angle_gamma   90.00
#
_symmetry.space_group_name_H-M   'P 1'
#
loop_
_entity.id
_entity.type
_entity.pdbx_description
1 polymer ?
#
loop_
_entity_poly.entity_id
_entity_poly.type
_entity_poly.pdbx_seq_one_letter_code
_entity_poly.pdbx_strand_id
1 'polypeptide(L)'
;MAQTLFDDPRAATTILNRAFTDQSPSYAAFNNQVAMATSMGLEAFALEFGARFAGLSEDQLSTHLLGNLGALPNAGLQTALKDYLVFVGKAQVGIVALQLGQILSGLEHATGEQAVFHAAAVAWNKELADAYAYSSNPYGLVTFPAGGTLVGVLVDGAGPPVAVQAGF
;
A
#
# COMPACT_ATOMS: atom_id res chain seq x y z
N MET A 1 -9.42 -13.42 14.69
CA MET A 1 -8.49 -14.12 13.78
C MET A 1 -7.95 -13.07 12.81
N ALA A 2 -6.80 -12.45 13.12
CA ALA A 2 -6.16 -11.42 12.27
C ALA A 2 -4.89 -11.96 11.57
N GLN A 3 -4.65 -13.28 11.68
CA GLN A 3 -3.41 -13.93 11.30
C GLN A 3 -3.34 -14.28 9.79
N THR A 4 -4.46 -14.23 9.08
CA THR A 4 -4.57 -14.77 7.71
C THR A 4 -4.10 -13.83 6.59
N LEU A 5 -3.69 -12.59 6.88
CA LEU A 5 -3.28 -11.61 5.87
C LEU A 5 -1.76 -11.36 5.80
N PHE A 6 -0.98 -11.90 6.76
CA PHE A 6 0.49 -11.96 6.69
C PHE A 6 1.01 -13.16 5.89
N ASP A 7 0.12 -13.94 5.28
CA ASP A 7 0.52 -15.17 4.59
C ASP A 7 0.51 -15.03 3.06
N ASP A 8 -0.03 -13.92 2.52
CA ASP A 8 -0.05 -13.68 1.07
C ASP A 8 1.01 -12.64 0.65
N PRO A 9 2.10 -13.08 -0.02
CA PRO A 9 3.12 -12.20 -0.59
C PRO A 9 2.55 -11.14 -1.54
N ARG A 10 1.44 -11.42 -2.23
CA ARG A 10 0.79 -10.48 -3.15
C ARG A 10 0.12 -9.34 -2.40
N ALA A 11 -0.68 -9.67 -1.38
CA ALA A 11 -1.32 -8.68 -0.53
C ALA A 11 -0.30 -7.79 0.17
N ALA A 12 0.76 -8.38 0.75
CA ALA A 12 1.83 -7.63 1.41
C ALA A 12 2.57 -6.70 0.43
N THR A 13 2.87 -7.18 -0.79
CA THR A 13 3.48 -6.35 -1.83
C THR A 13 2.58 -5.18 -2.20
N THR A 14 1.28 -5.40 -2.43
CA THR A 14 0.34 -4.32 -2.74
C THR A 14 0.26 -3.31 -1.60
N ILE A 15 0.08 -3.76 -0.35
CA ILE A 15 0.00 -2.88 0.82
C ILE A 15 1.25 -2.01 0.96
N LEU A 16 2.44 -2.59 0.84
CA LEU A 16 3.68 -1.85 1.01
C LEU A 16 3.90 -0.81 -0.10
N ASN A 17 3.62 -1.12 -1.36
CA ASN A 17 3.71 -0.13 -2.43
C ASN A 17 2.69 1.01 -2.22
N ARG A 18 1.45 0.69 -1.84
CA ARG A 18 0.44 1.72 -1.58
C ARG A 18 0.80 2.59 -0.37
N ALA A 19 1.17 1.99 0.76
CA ALA A 19 1.49 2.71 1.98
C ALA A 19 2.75 3.59 1.85
N PHE A 20 3.77 3.16 1.11
CA PHE A 20 5.05 3.87 1.03
C PHE A 20 5.24 4.73 -0.22
N THR A 21 4.65 4.38 -1.36
CA THR A 21 4.88 5.13 -2.60
C THR A 21 3.60 5.61 -3.25
N ASP A 22 2.45 5.24 -2.70
CA ASP A 22 1.14 5.57 -3.24
C ASP A 22 1.00 5.17 -4.73
N GLN A 23 1.63 4.03 -5.09
CA GLN A 23 1.74 3.54 -6.46
C GLN A 23 1.34 2.07 -6.59
N SER A 24 0.94 1.71 -7.81
CA SER A 24 0.72 0.35 -8.28
C SER A 24 1.88 -0.01 -9.21
N PRO A 25 2.78 -0.93 -8.84
CA PRO A 25 3.91 -1.31 -9.68
C PRO A 25 3.45 -1.96 -11.00
N SER A 26 4.31 -1.90 -12.03
CA SER A 26 4.09 -2.67 -13.26
C SER A 26 4.05 -4.17 -12.99
N TYR A 27 3.48 -4.96 -13.90
CA TYR A 27 3.39 -6.42 -13.76
C TYR A 27 4.74 -7.08 -13.49
N ALA A 28 5.78 -6.67 -14.21
CA ALA A 28 7.12 -7.21 -14.04
C ALA A 28 7.70 -6.84 -12.65
N ALA A 29 7.56 -5.58 -12.24
CA ALA A 29 8.04 -5.12 -10.94
C ALA A 29 7.29 -5.81 -9.79
N PHE A 30 5.97 -5.95 -9.91
CA PHE A 30 5.12 -6.63 -8.93
C PHE A 30 5.52 -8.10 -8.75
N ASN A 31 5.66 -8.84 -9.85
CA ASN A 31 6.05 -10.26 -9.77
C ASN A 31 7.47 -10.44 -9.19
N ASN A 32 8.41 -9.55 -9.51
CA ASN A 32 9.74 -9.57 -8.89
C ASN A 32 9.66 -9.34 -7.37
N GLN A 33 8.84 -8.39 -6.93
CA GLN A 33 8.63 -8.11 -5.50
C GLN A 33 7.93 -9.27 -4.78
N VAL A 34 6.91 -9.86 -5.39
CA VAL A 34 6.23 -11.06 -4.87
C VAL A 34 7.20 -12.24 -4.76
N ALA A 35 8.08 -12.43 -5.75
CA ALA A 35 9.11 -13.47 -5.70
C ALA A 35 10.12 -13.22 -4.58
N MET A 36 10.55 -11.97 -4.37
CA MET A 36 11.41 -11.59 -3.23
C MET A 36 10.71 -11.86 -1.89
N ALA A 37 9.46 -11.40 -1.74
CA ALA A 37 8.66 -11.61 -0.54
C ALA A 37 8.46 -13.11 -0.21
N THR A 38 8.28 -13.94 -1.25
CA THR A 38 8.17 -15.40 -1.10
C THR A 38 9.50 -16.03 -0.70
N SER A 39 10.62 -15.59 -1.26
CA SER A 39 11.93 -16.22 -1.03
C SER A 39 12.55 -15.85 0.31
N MET A 40 12.40 -14.60 0.75
CA MET A 40 13.01 -14.08 1.98
C MET A 40 12.06 -14.07 3.18
N GLY A 41 10.76 -14.28 2.95
CA GLY A 41 9.71 -14.15 3.96
C GLY A 41 9.18 -12.73 4.08
N LEU A 42 7.91 -12.59 4.47
CA LEU A 42 7.22 -11.28 4.45
C LEU A 42 7.80 -10.29 5.45
N GLU A 43 8.27 -10.76 6.61
CA GLU A 43 8.89 -9.89 7.62
C GLU A 43 10.16 -9.23 7.08
N ALA A 44 11.10 -10.04 6.55
CA ALA A 44 12.33 -9.54 5.96
C ALA A 44 12.05 -8.64 4.74
N PHE A 45 11.08 -8.99 3.91
CA PHE A 45 10.66 -8.16 2.78
C PHE A 45 10.11 -6.80 3.23
N ALA A 46 9.26 -6.77 4.26
CA ALA A 46 8.71 -5.53 4.80
C ALA A 46 9.82 -4.63 5.35
N LEU A 47 10.77 -5.20 6.10
CA LEU A 47 11.94 -4.47 6.62
C LEU A 47 12.79 -3.88 5.49
N GLU A 48 13.11 -4.68 4.47
CA GLU A 48 13.87 -4.22 3.29
C GLU A 48 13.14 -3.10 2.53
N PHE A 49 11.80 -3.18 2.45
CA PHE A 49 10.99 -2.13 1.83
C PHE A 49 11.05 -0.83 2.64
N GLY A 50 10.85 -0.92 3.97
CA GLY A 50 10.88 0.22 4.88
C GLY A 50 12.26 0.87 4.97
N ALA A 51 13.34 0.10 4.85
CA ALA A 51 14.72 0.59 4.88
C ALA A 51 15.01 1.64 3.79
N ARG A 52 14.28 1.61 2.66
CA ARG A 52 14.36 2.62 1.59
C ARG A 52 13.96 4.02 2.05
N PHE A 53 13.25 4.12 3.16
CA PHE A 53 12.75 5.36 3.75
C PHE A 53 13.50 5.74 5.04
N ALA A 54 14.63 5.09 5.36
CA ALA A 54 15.39 5.33 6.59
C ALA A 54 15.91 6.77 6.76
N GLY A 55 15.97 7.53 5.66
CA GLY A 55 16.34 8.96 5.64
C GLY A 55 15.26 9.90 6.18
N LEU A 56 14.02 9.44 6.32
CA LEU A 56 12.93 10.20 6.93
C LEU A 56 12.97 10.10 8.46
N SER A 57 12.53 11.16 9.14
CA SER A 57 12.26 11.12 10.58
C SER A 57 10.97 10.34 10.88
N GLU A 58 10.78 9.94 12.13
CA GLU A 58 9.57 9.26 12.59
C GLU A 58 8.31 10.09 12.36
N ASP A 59 8.43 11.42 12.48
CA ASP A 59 7.36 12.39 12.24
C ASP A 59 7.00 12.49 10.75
N GLN A 60 8.03 12.47 9.89
CA GLN A 60 7.85 12.41 8.44
C GLN A 60 7.25 11.07 8.01
N LEU A 61 7.73 9.95 8.57
CA LEU A 61 7.21 8.61 8.30
C LEU A 61 5.75 8.47 8.76
N SER A 62 5.39 8.97 9.94
CA SER A 62 4.00 8.91 10.41
C SER A 62 3.07 9.71 9.52
N THR A 63 3.49 10.90 9.09
CA THR A 63 2.71 11.74 8.17
C THR A 63 2.58 11.10 6.80
N HIS A 64 3.69 10.57 6.27
CA HIS A 64 3.76 9.93 4.96
C HIS A 64 2.87 8.69 4.87
N LEU A 65 3.02 7.76 5.83
CA LEU A 65 2.21 6.55 5.86
C LEU A 65 0.73 6.89 6.02
N LEU A 66 0.34 7.66 7.03
CA LEU A 66 -1.07 7.97 7.27
C LEU A 66 -1.70 8.78 6.12
N GLY A 67 -0.91 9.60 5.43
CA GLY A 67 -1.34 10.30 4.22
C GLY A 67 -1.73 9.32 3.12
N ASN A 68 -0.85 8.37 2.80
CA ASN A 68 -1.10 7.38 1.75
C ASN A 68 -2.17 6.34 2.14
N LEU A 69 -2.36 6.09 3.43
CA LEU A 69 -3.50 5.28 3.93
C LEU A 69 -4.83 6.05 3.92
N GLY A 70 -4.85 7.34 3.56
CA GLY A 70 -6.06 8.16 3.60
C GLY A 70 -6.59 8.43 5.02
N ALA A 71 -5.76 8.22 6.04
CA ALA A 71 -6.11 8.38 7.45
C ALA A 71 -5.90 9.82 7.97
N LEU A 72 -5.52 10.75 7.10
CA LEU A 72 -5.37 12.17 7.41
C LEU A 72 -6.57 13.01 6.95
N PRO A 73 -6.90 14.09 7.67
CA PRO A 73 -6.22 14.61 8.87
C PRO A 73 -6.59 13.85 10.16
N ASN A 74 -5.59 13.44 10.95
CA ASN A 74 -5.78 12.87 12.29
C ASN A 74 -4.53 13.07 13.16
N ALA A 75 -4.47 14.19 13.89
CA ALA A 75 -3.29 14.57 14.67
C ALA A 75 -3.00 13.60 15.83
N GLY A 76 -4.04 13.03 16.45
CA GLY A 76 -3.90 12.04 17.51
C GLY A 76 -3.23 10.76 17.00
N LEU A 77 -3.68 10.25 15.85
CA LEU A 77 -3.10 9.08 15.21
C LEU A 77 -1.68 9.34 14.69
N GLN A 78 -1.40 10.52 14.13
CA GLN A 78 -0.04 10.90 13.76
C GLN A 78 0.92 10.87 14.95
N THR A 79 0.50 11.46 16.08
CA THR A 79 1.29 11.48 17.32
C THR A 79 1.53 10.06 17.84
N ALA A 80 0.46 9.25 17.92
CA ALA A 80 0.55 7.88 18.39
C ALA A 80 1.47 7.00 17.50
N LEU A 81 1.40 7.16 16.17
CA LEU A 81 2.26 6.41 15.25
C LEU A 81 3.72 6.85 15.38
N LYS A 82 3.98 8.15 15.47
CA LYS A 82 5.33 8.67 15.72
C LYS A 82 5.91 8.10 17.01
N ASP A 83 5.18 8.21 18.13
CA ASP A 83 5.65 7.72 19.43
C ASP A 83 5.89 6.21 19.40
N TYR A 84 5.04 5.47 18.67
CA TYR A 84 5.24 4.05 18.45
C TYR A 84 6.52 3.77 17.65
N LEU A 85 6.79 4.49 16.55
CA LEU A 85 8.01 4.34 15.76
C LEU A 85 9.28 4.69 16.55
N VAL A 86 9.21 5.66 17.46
CA VAL A 86 10.30 5.96 18.41
C VAL A 86 10.51 4.79 19.37
N PHE A 87 9.43 4.21 19.89
CA PHE A 87 9.49 3.09 20.83
C PHE A 87 10.01 1.78 20.20
N VAL A 88 9.48 1.38 19.05
CA VAL A 88 9.90 0.13 18.37
C VAL A 88 11.17 0.31 17.54
N GLY A 89 11.54 1.56 17.24
CA GLY A 89 12.64 1.92 16.36
C GLY A 89 12.20 1.99 14.89
N LYS A 90 12.60 3.07 14.20
CA LYS A 90 12.23 3.33 12.80
C LYS A 90 12.66 2.25 11.80
N ALA A 91 13.63 1.39 12.15
CA ALA A 91 13.99 0.24 11.34
C ALA A 91 12.80 -0.71 11.10
N GLN A 92 11.82 -0.72 12.02
CA GLN A 92 10.63 -1.56 11.94
C GLN A 92 9.50 -0.96 11.11
N VAL A 93 9.68 0.24 10.52
CA VAL A 93 8.59 0.99 9.86
C VAL A 93 7.91 0.20 8.73
N GLY A 94 8.64 -0.69 8.05
CA GLY A 94 8.06 -1.58 7.04
C GLY A 94 7.00 -2.53 7.61
N ILE A 95 7.30 -3.17 8.75
CA ILE A 95 6.36 -4.04 9.46
C ILE A 95 5.18 -3.22 9.97
N VAL A 96 5.43 -2.04 10.55
CA VAL A 96 4.38 -1.15 11.06
C VAL A 96 3.43 -0.71 9.95
N ALA A 97 3.94 -0.33 8.78
CA ALA A 97 3.12 0.05 7.63
C ALA A 97 2.25 -1.10 7.14
N LEU A 98 2.81 -2.32 7.07
CA LEU A 98 2.05 -3.52 6.70
C LEU A 98 0.91 -3.80 7.70
N GLN A 99 1.21 -3.75 9.00
CA GLN A 99 0.22 -3.90 10.07
C GLN A 99 -0.89 -2.85 9.99
N LEU A 100 -0.53 -1.58 9.80
CA LEU A 100 -1.50 -0.49 9.67
C LEU A 100 -2.41 -0.67 8.46
N GLY A 101 -1.86 -1.02 7.30
CA GLY A 101 -2.65 -1.28 6.09
C GLY A 101 -3.65 -2.42 6.29
N GLN A 102 -3.25 -3.50 6.97
CA GLN A 102 -4.14 -4.61 7.29
C GLN A 102 -5.22 -4.24 8.32
N ILE A 103 -4.84 -3.51 9.38
CA ILE A 103 -5.78 -3.02 10.39
C ILE A 103 -6.82 -2.15 9.71
N LEU A 104 -6.40 -1.17 8.91
CA LEU A 104 -7.32 -0.27 8.22
C LEU A 104 -8.25 -1.05 7.28
N SER A 105 -7.74 -2.03 6.53
CA SER A 105 -8.57 -2.89 5.69
C SER A 105 -9.68 -3.63 6.45
N GLY A 106 -9.43 -4.01 7.71
CA GLY A 106 -10.41 -4.67 8.56
C GLY A 106 -11.50 -3.75 9.14
N LEU A 107 -11.37 -2.43 8.96
CA LEU A 107 -12.28 -1.43 9.54
C LEU A 107 -13.39 -0.96 8.58
N GLU A 108 -13.57 -1.62 7.43
CA GLU A 108 -14.62 -1.27 6.45
C GLU A 108 -16.05 -1.42 6.97
N HIS A 109 -16.24 -2.10 8.10
CA HIS A 109 -17.52 -2.22 8.78
C HIS A 109 -17.45 -1.72 10.23
N ALA A 110 -16.44 -0.90 10.55
CA ALA A 110 -16.24 -0.38 11.90
C ALA A 110 -17.44 0.46 12.36
N THR A 111 -17.83 0.25 13.61
CA THR A 111 -18.91 0.99 14.29
C THR A 111 -18.40 1.53 15.63
N GLY A 112 -19.20 2.35 16.32
CA GLY A 112 -18.80 2.94 17.60
C GLY A 112 -17.62 3.89 17.45
N GLU A 113 -16.65 3.84 18.36
CA GLU A 113 -15.48 4.72 18.38
C GLU A 113 -14.57 4.56 17.14
N GLN A 114 -14.58 3.38 16.52
CA GLN A 114 -13.78 3.10 15.32
C GLN A 114 -14.47 3.53 14.02
N ALA A 115 -15.74 3.95 14.07
CA ALA A 115 -16.49 4.39 12.90
C ALA A 115 -15.83 5.57 12.17
N VAL A 116 -14.98 6.35 12.87
CA VAL A 116 -14.17 7.43 12.28
C VAL A 116 -13.24 6.92 11.17
N PHE A 117 -12.82 5.65 11.20
CA PHE A 117 -11.94 5.06 10.20
C PHE A 117 -12.69 4.37 9.05
N HIS A 118 -14.01 4.21 9.15
CA HIS A 118 -14.81 3.48 8.16
C HIS A 118 -14.63 4.01 6.74
N ALA A 119 -14.74 5.32 6.54
CA ALA A 119 -14.60 5.92 5.21
C ALA A 119 -13.20 5.73 4.63
N ALA A 120 -12.16 5.88 5.45
CA ALA A 120 -10.77 5.64 5.04
C ALA A 120 -10.54 4.16 4.71
N ALA A 121 -11.11 3.24 5.50
CA ALA A 121 -11.03 1.80 5.26
C ALA A 121 -11.66 1.38 3.94
N VAL A 122 -12.84 1.91 3.62
CA VAL A 122 -13.52 1.66 2.33
C VAL A 122 -12.68 2.16 1.16
N ALA A 123 -12.14 3.39 1.25
CA ALA A 123 -11.29 3.95 0.21
C ALA A 123 -10.00 3.12 0.03
N TRP A 124 -9.34 2.78 1.13
CA TRP A 124 -8.13 1.97 1.16
C TRP A 124 -8.34 0.57 0.55
N ASN A 125 -9.42 -0.14 0.91
CA ASN A 125 -9.74 -1.44 0.33
C ASN A 125 -10.01 -1.36 -1.17
N LYS A 126 -10.68 -0.30 -1.62
CA LYS A 126 -10.87 -0.05 -3.05
C LYS A 126 -9.53 0.17 -3.76
N GLU A 127 -8.65 0.98 -3.21
CA GLU A 127 -7.32 1.23 -3.79
C GLU A 127 -6.46 -0.02 -3.83
N LEU A 128 -6.47 -0.86 -2.79
CA LEU A 128 -5.75 -2.14 -2.78
C LEU A 128 -6.28 -3.07 -3.87
N ALA A 129 -7.60 -3.16 -4.04
CA ALA A 129 -8.22 -3.99 -5.07
C ALA A 129 -7.83 -3.49 -6.49
N ASP A 130 -7.92 -2.18 -6.73
CA ASP A 130 -7.57 -1.57 -8.00
C ASP A 130 -6.05 -1.73 -8.30
N ALA A 131 -5.20 -1.52 -7.30
CA ALA A 131 -3.75 -1.66 -7.42
C ALA A 131 -3.33 -3.10 -7.69
N TYR A 132 -3.95 -4.08 -7.03
CA TYR A 132 -3.71 -5.48 -7.29
C TYR A 132 -4.20 -5.90 -8.68
N ALA A 133 -5.40 -5.46 -9.09
CA ALA A 133 -5.92 -5.73 -10.42
C ALA A 133 -5.01 -5.18 -11.53
N TYR A 134 -4.47 -3.98 -11.34
CA TYR A 134 -3.49 -3.39 -12.25
C TYR A 134 -2.19 -4.20 -12.28
N SER A 135 -1.61 -4.45 -11.10
CA SER A 135 -0.27 -5.05 -10.98
C SER A 135 -0.23 -6.53 -11.34
N SER A 136 -1.37 -7.22 -11.27
CA SER A 136 -1.50 -8.63 -11.69
C SER A 136 -1.86 -8.79 -13.17
N ASN A 137 -2.17 -7.70 -13.87
CA ASN A 137 -2.47 -7.73 -15.30
C ASN A 137 -1.17 -7.79 -16.11
N PRO A 138 -0.91 -8.81 -16.96
CA PRO A 138 0.29 -8.90 -17.78
C PRO A 138 0.49 -7.73 -18.76
N TYR A 139 -0.56 -6.94 -19.01
CA TYR A 139 -0.53 -5.73 -19.82
C TYR A 139 -0.24 -4.45 -19.01
N GLY A 140 -0.03 -4.53 -17.69
CA GLY A 140 0.43 -3.43 -16.85
C GLY A 140 1.91 -3.14 -17.07
N LEU A 141 2.23 -2.32 -18.08
CA LEU A 141 3.62 -2.10 -18.54
C LEU A 141 4.39 -1.04 -17.75
N VAL A 142 3.71 -0.20 -16.96
CA VAL A 142 4.32 0.95 -16.25
C VAL A 142 3.86 0.98 -14.78
N THR A 143 4.52 1.79 -13.95
CA THR A 143 4.03 2.07 -12.59
C THR A 143 2.94 3.13 -12.65
N PHE A 144 1.86 2.95 -11.89
CA PHE A 144 0.68 3.80 -11.94
C PHE A 144 0.38 4.46 -10.57
N PRO A 145 0.21 5.79 -10.48
CA PRO A 145 -0.08 6.46 -9.21
C PRO A 145 -1.51 6.20 -8.72
N ALA A 146 -1.76 6.46 -7.43
CA ALA A 146 -3.08 6.43 -6.81
C ALA A 146 -4.11 7.36 -7.47
N GLY A 147 -5.39 6.99 -7.41
CA GLY A 147 -6.49 7.86 -7.83
C GLY A 147 -6.57 8.12 -9.35
N GLY A 148 -5.61 7.63 -10.13
CA GLY A 148 -5.71 7.62 -11.59
C GLY A 148 -6.85 6.71 -12.04
N THR A 149 -7.75 7.22 -12.87
CA THR A 149 -8.77 6.39 -13.50
C THR A 149 -8.17 5.76 -14.75
N LEU A 150 -8.25 4.43 -14.90
CA LEU A 150 -7.95 3.77 -16.17
C LEU A 150 -9.05 4.12 -17.17
N VAL A 151 -8.83 5.13 -18.01
CA VAL A 151 -9.74 5.47 -19.11
C VAL A 151 -9.32 4.68 -20.34
N GLY A 152 -9.90 3.50 -20.52
CA GLY A 152 -9.89 2.76 -21.78
C GLY A 152 -8.79 1.69 -21.92
N VAL A 153 -9.23 0.43 -22.05
CA VAL A 153 -8.51 -0.58 -22.82
C VAL A 153 -8.99 -0.42 -24.26
N LEU A 154 -8.26 0.30 -25.11
CA LEU A 154 -8.49 0.24 -26.55
C LEU A 154 -7.97 -1.12 -27.03
N VAL A 155 -8.88 -2.09 -27.10
CA VAL A 155 -8.68 -3.28 -27.92
C VAL A 155 -9.00 -2.85 -29.36
N ASP A 156 -8.09 -2.13 -30.01
CA ASP A 156 -8.10 -2.15 -31.48
C ASP A 156 -7.18 -3.28 -31.92
N GLY A 157 -7.72 -4.15 -32.76
CA GLY A 157 -7.10 -5.41 -33.13
C GLY A 157 -5.68 -5.20 -33.66
N ALA A 158 -4.75 -6.04 -33.17
CA ALA A 158 -3.40 -6.25 -33.68
C ALA A 158 -2.25 -5.35 -33.16
N GLY A 159 -2.34 -4.79 -31.95
CA GLY A 159 -1.18 -4.19 -31.26
C GLY A 159 -1.15 -4.48 -29.75
N PRO A 160 0.02 -4.50 -29.08
CA PRO A 160 0.06 -4.57 -27.62
C PRO A 160 -0.60 -3.31 -27.03
N PRO A 161 -1.39 -3.45 -25.96
CA PRO A 161 -2.11 -2.33 -25.36
C PRO A 161 -1.14 -1.27 -24.85
N VAL A 162 -1.40 -0.01 -25.24
CA VAL A 162 -0.64 1.15 -24.78
C VAL A 162 -1.46 1.82 -23.68
N ALA A 163 -0.88 1.93 -22.48
CA ALA A 163 -1.49 2.68 -21.39
C ALA A 163 -1.52 4.17 -21.76
N VAL A 164 -2.72 4.75 -21.91
CA VAL A 164 -2.89 6.19 -22.16
C VAL A 164 -3.22 6.88 -20.84
N GLN A 165 -2.37 7.85 -20.47
CA GLN A 165 -2.52 8.69 -19.30
C GLN A 165 -3.54 9.79 -19.59
N ALA A 166 -4.59 9.90 -18.76
CA ALA A 166 -5.29 11.18 -18.61
C ALA A 166 -4.55 11.96 -17.50
N GLY A 167 -3.82 13.00 -17.89
CA GLY A 167 -3.27 13.97 -16.94
C GLY A 167 -4.39 14.84 -16.36
N PHE A 168 -4.26 15.22 -15.10
CA PHE A 168 -4.96 16.37 -14.55
C PHE A 168 -4.34 17.66 -15.07
#